data_AF-A0A7L7W4E8-F1
#
_entry.id   AF-A0A7L7W4E8-F1
#
_cell.length_a   1.000
_cell.length_b   1.000
_cell.length_c   1.000
_cell.angle_alpha   90.00
_cell.angle_beta   90.00
_cell.angle_gamma   90.00
#
_symmetry.space_group_name_H-M   'P 1'
#
loop_
_entity.id
_entity.type
_entity.pdbx_description
1 polymer ?
#
loop_
_entity_poly.entity_id
_entity_poly.type
_entity_poly.pdbx_seq_one_letter_code
_entity_poly.pdbx_strand_id
1 'polypeptide(L)'
;MSRKPNRQPEGIPTGGQFAPDTHSEPDVALAGTNQSADAAGIVAAGTDPVSLRFVQYDDQLTKEQIGMILSGQWNDAENDVDERFSDSAYDETVRIATEELETAVQEGRFDREWDELDTDEQDAVRYAVEERDDSDPVKDLLRNTRPQLMRTSLGQPTGRLQDPRLASGRHLDDGGLQARQKVIEDVLKEAGVDTSAEGVKEAIDDLVTEGPYDWHEGVQLDVIFYSDVADVVPSTRSDSDPEAGKERVLEFAKPHLLLIDKWNGQGYDTVLPTPLKRTLAKPTEDGPEVPQTGRVYLDDSGDGYSWDDVCGLVKSAYGGDGAPKTSWV
;
A
#
# COMPACT_ATOMS: atom_id res chain seq x y z
N MET A 1 -18.50 -24.51 62.56
CA MET A 1 -18.08 -23.17 63.02
C MET A 1 -18.39 -22.17 61.90
N SER A 2 -18.89 -20.97 62.26
CA SER A 2 -19.22 -19.79 61.43
C SER A 2 -20.35 -19.96 60.40
N ARG A 3 -21.55 -19.35 60.51
CA ARG A 3 -21.95 -17.90 60.57
C ARG A 3 -21.25 -17.08 59.47
N LYS A 4 -21.91 -16.25 58.65
CA LYS A 4 -23.29 -15.82 58.45
C LYS A 4 -23.38 -15.24 57.01
N PRO A 5 -24.60 -15.05 56.48
CA PRO A 5 -24.93 -14.78 55.07
C PRO A 5 -25.00 -13.27 54.79
N ASN A 6 -25.85 -12.88 53.81
CA ASN A 6 -26.48 -11.56 53.59
C ASN A 6 -25.75 -10.73 52.50
N ARG A 7 -26.37 -10.10 51.49
CA ARG A 7 -27.72 -9.52 51.36
C ARG A 7 -28.13 -9.43 49.88
N GLN A 8 -29.28 -10.00 49.53
CA GLN A 8 -30.20 -9.36 48.59
C GLN A 8 -31.34 -8.78 49.43
N PRO A 9 -31.78 -7.54 49.21
CA PRO A 9 -33.08 -7.08 49.71
C PRO A 9 -34.16 -7.22 48.64
N GLU A 10 -35.18 -8.03 48.94
CA GLU A 10 -36.56 -7.89 48.46
C GLU A 10 -37.26 -6.76 49.23
N GLY A 11 -38.14 -5.98 48.58
CA GLY A 11 -39.18 -5.22 49.30
C GLY A 11 -39.62 -3.85 48.74
N ILE A 12 -40.48 -3.83 47.71
CA ILE A 12 -41.81 -3.15 47.48
C ILE A 12 -42.22 -1.91 48.35
N PRO A 13 -43.20 -1.02 48.00
CA PRO A 13 -44.12 -0.97 46.82
C PRO A 13 -44.56 0.42 46.26
N THR A 14 -45.23 0.37 45.09
CA THR A 14 -46.35 1.19 44.57
C THR A 14 -46.46 2.71 44.85
N GLY A 15 -46.73 3.45 43.77
CA GLY A 15 -47.73 4.53 43.75
C GLY A 15 -47.18 5.91 43.39
N GLY A 16 -47.50 6.38 42.19
CA GLY A 16 -47.18 7.75 41.79
C GLY A 16 -47.60 8.04 40.36
N GLN A 17 -48.81 8.56 40.23
CA GLN A 17 -49.48 9.10 39.05
C GLN A 17 -48.53 9.73 38.01
N PHE A 18 -48.48 9.16 36.80
CA PHE A 18 -48.23 9.95 35.60
C PHE A 18 -49.53 9.97 34.80
N ALA A 19 -50.26 11.08 34.94
CA ALA A 19 -51.28 11.47 33.99
C ALA A 19 -50.57 11.87 32.68
N PRO A 20 -51.06 11.45 31.50
CA PRO A 20 -50.52 11.88 30.23
C PRO A 20 -51.26 13.13 29.79
N ASP A 21 -50.89 14.32 30.26
CA ASP A 21 -51.43 15.55 29.68
C ASP A 21 -50.50 16.74 29.95
N THR A 22 -50.15 17.43 28.85
CA THR A 22 -49.60 18.79 28.78
C THR A 22 -48.15 19.01 29.23
N HIS A 23 -47.20 18.41 28.52
CA HIS A 23 -45.96 19.12 28.18
C HIS A 23 -46.11 19.67 26.77
N SER A 24 -46.61 20.91 26.66
CA SER A 24 -46.27 21.74 25.53
C SER A 24 -44.79 22.07 25.68
N GLU A 25 -43.94 21.40 24.92
CA GLU A 25 -42.58 21.87 24.70
C GLU A 25 -42.68 23.34 24.27
N PRO A 26 -41.88 24.25 24.85
CA PRO A 26 -41.77 25.57 24.25
C PRO A 26 -41.27 25.33 22.83
N ASP A 27 -42.07 25.72 21.83
CA ASP A 27 -41.60 25.97 20.48
C ASP A 27 -40.46 26.98 20.63
N VAL A 28 -39.23 26.46 20.72
CA VAL A 28 -38.04 27.24 20.43
C VAL A 28 -38.11 27.42 18.93
N ALA A 29 -38.90 28.42 18.52
CA ALA A 29 -38.66 29.07 17.26
C ALA A 29 -37.20 29.53 17.34
N LEU A 30 -36.31 28.75 16.72
CA LEU A 30 -35.05 29.24 16.20
C LEU A 30 -35.45 30.38 15.28
N ALA A 31 -35.62 31.57 15.86
CA ALA A 31 -35.65 32.80 15.13
C ALA A 31 -34.39 32.75 14.30
N GLY A 32 -34.56 32.60 12.98
CA GLY A 32 -33.46 32.60 12.05
C GLY A 32 -32.62 33.83 12.38
N THR A 33 -31.48 33.59 13.00
CA THR A 33 -30.44 34.59 13.04
C THR A 33 -30.13 34.81 11.58
N ASN A 34 -30.55 35.95 11.05
CA ASN A 34 -29.83 36.60 9.96
C ASN A 34 -28.42 36.87 10.51
N GLN A 35 -27.63 35.81 10.71
CA GLN A 35 -26.20 35.92 10.60
C GLN A 35 -26.01 36.48 9.20
N SER A 36 -25.43 37.67 9.12
CA SER A 36 -24.71 38.07 7.91
C SER A 36 -23.99 36.82 7.45
N ALA A 37 -24.32 36.31 6.27
CA ALA A 37 -23.63 35.13 5.74
C ALA A 37 -22.15 35.49 5.75
N ASP A 38 -21.37 34.82 6.59
CA ASP A 38 -19.93 35.03 6.63
C ASP A 38 -19.33 34.44 5.36
N ALA A 39 -18.17 34.95 4.94
CA ALA A 39 -17.56 34.58 3.67
C ALA A 39 -17.40 33.04 3.57
N ALA A 40 -16.98 32.41 4.68
CA ALA A 40 -16.82 30.96 4.77
C ALA A 40 -18.16 30.22 4.64
N GLY A 41 -19.24 30.70 5.28
CA GLY A 41 -20.57 30.08 5.16
C GLY A 41 -21.16 30.18 3.76
N ILE A 42 -20.80 31.20 2.98
CA ILE A 42 -21.19 31.33 1.57
C ILE A 42 -20.50 30.28 0.70
N VAL A 43 -19.20 30.08 0.91
CA VAL A 43 -18.39 29.10 0.18
C VAL A 43 -18.71 27.66 0.62
N ALA A 44 -18.89 27.43 1.92
CA ALA A 44 -19.32 26.15 2.47
C ALA A 44 -20.74 25.75 2.03
N ALA A 45 -21.58 26.71 1.62
CA ALA A 45 -22.89 26.41 1.05
C ALA A 45 -22.80 25.85 -0.38
N GLY A 46 -21.66 25.99 -1.06
CA GLY A 46 -21.36 25.25 -2.28
C GLY A 46 -21.26 23.76 -1.98
N THR A 47 -22.03 22.94 -2.70
CA THR A 47 -22.03 21.48 -2.52
C THR A 47 -21.24 20.74 -3.58
N ASP A 48 -20.73 21.46 -4.58
CA ASP A 48 -19.99 20.85 -5.67
C ASP A 48 -18.58 20.49 -5.20
N PRO A 49 -18.14 19.24 -5.38
CA PRO A 49 -16.78 18.84 -5.04
C PRO A 49 -15.79 19.63 -5.90
N VAL A 50 -14.64 19.93 -5.32
CA VAL A 50 -13.52 20.57 -6.02
C VAL A 50 -12.34 19.64 -6.02
N SER A 51 -11.51 19.72 -7.05
CA SER A 51 -10.25 18.99 -7.09
C SER A 51 -9.13 20.01 -6.99
N LEU A 52 -8.42 20.04 -5.86
CA LEU A 52 -7.37 21.04 -5.61
C LEU A 52 -5.99 20.57 -6.08
N ARG A 53 -5.79 19.25 -6.17
CA ARG A 53 -4.52 18.65 -6.56
C ARG A 53 -4.65 18.03 -7.95
N PHE A 54 -3.91 18.57 -8.91
CA PHE A 54 -3.94 18.11 -10.31
C PHE A 54 -2.70 17.31 -10.65
N VAL A 55 -2.89 16.01 -10.93
CA VAL A 55 -1.84 15.12 -11.42
C VAL A 55 -1.79 15.21 -12.95
N GLN A 56 -0.63 15.54 -13.52
CA GLN A 56 -0.46 15.57 -14.97
C GLN A 56 -0.45 14.14 -15.54
N TYR A 57 -0.75 14.00 -16.84
CA TYR A 57 -0.85 12.68 -17.47
C TYR A 57 0.45 11.86 -17.41
N ASP A 58 1.60 12.53 -17.45
CA ASP A 58 2.92 11.91 -17.38
C ASP A 58 3.51 11.87 -15.97
N ASP A 59 2.84 12.46 -14.99
CA ASP A 59 3.22 12.33 -13.59
C ASP A 59 3.05 10.89 -13.12
N GLN A 60 4.08 10.38 -12.45
CA GLN A 60 4.14 9.03 -11.93
C GLN A 60 4.66 9.07 -10.50
N LEU A 61 4.42 7.99 -9.77
CA LEU A 61 5.08 7.79 -8.49
C LEU A 61 6.59 7.67 -8.69
N THR A 62 7.34 8.21 -7.73
CA THR A 62 8.78 7.96 -7.62
C THR A 62 9.03 6.53 -7.15
N LYS A 63 10.26 6.04 -7.26
CA LYS A 63 10.61 4.68 -6.78
C LYS A 63 10.46 4.57 -5.27
N GLU A 64 10.78 5.64 -4.57
CA GLU A 64 10.65 5.78 -3.13
C GLU A 64 9.18 5.67 -2.71
N GLN A 65 8.28 6.40 -3.38
CA GLN A 65 6.83 6.34 -3.15
C GLN A 65 6.26 4.95 -3.46
N ILE A 66 6.69 4.32 -4.56
CA ILE A 66 6.31 2.93 -4.87
C ILE A 66 6.78 1.98 -3.76
N GLY A 67 8.01 2.15 -3.27
CA GLY A 67 8.56 1.37 -2.16
C GLY A 67 7.75 1.50 -0.88
N MET A 68 7.34 2.72 -0.52
CA MET A 68 6.46 2.98 0.64
C MET A 68 5.10 2.29 0.48
N ILE A 69 4.46 2.43 -0.69
CA ILE A 69 3.16 1.81 -0.99
C ILE A 69 3.25 0.28 -0.94
N LEU A 70 4.27 -0.32 -1.57
CA LEU A 70 4.48 -1.78 -1.53
C LEU A 70 4.79 -2.29 -0.12
N SER A 71 5.33 -1.41 0.74
CA SER A 71 5.55 -1.66 2.17
C SER A 71 4.35 -1.30 3.05
N GLY A 72 3.22 -0.92 2.45
CA GLY A 72 1.98 -0.52 3.13
C GLY A 72 2.09 0.74 3.99
N GLN A 73 3.14 1.54 3.81
CA GLN A 73 3.34 2.84 4.45
C GLN A 73 2.54 3.92 3.71
N TRP A 74 1.22 3.73 3.66
CA TRP A 74 0.31 4.62 2.92
C TRP A 74 0.38 6.05 3.44
N ASN A 75 0.40 6.25 4.75
CA ASN A 75 0.48 7.59 5.35
C ASN A 75 1.76 8.33 4.94
N ASP A 76 2.91 7.63 4.90
CA ASP A 76 4.18 8.26 4.51
C ASP A 76 4.19 8.61 3.02
N ALA A 77 3.68 7.69 2.18
CA ALA A 77 3.53 7.94 0.75
C ALA A 77 2.55 9.10 0.46
N GLU A 78 1.45 9.18 1.21
CA GLU A 78 0.46 10.26 1.10
C GLU A 78 1.05 11.59 1.52
N ASN A 79 1.75 11.66 2.65
CA ASN A 79 2.38 12.89 3.12
C ASN A 79 3.42 13.40 2.11
N ASP A 80 4.23 12.51 1.54
CA ASP A 80 5.23 12.87 0.53
C ASP A 80 4.59 13.38 -0.77
N VAL A 81 3.49 12.75 -1.20
CA VAL A 81 2.69 13.22 -2.34
C VAL A 81 1.99 14.55 -2.02
N ASP A 82 1.43 14.72 -0.84
CA ASP A 82 0.75 15.93 -0.42
C ASP A 82 1.70 17.12 -0.33
N GLU A 83 2.90 16.93 0.21
CA GLU A 83 3.93 17.98 0.24
C GLU A 83 4.25 18.46 -1.17
N ARG A 84 4.36 17.54 -2.15
CA ARG A 84 4.61 17.87 -3.56
C ARG A 84 3.49 18.73 -4.19
N PHE A 85 2.24 18.53 -3.81
CA PHE A 85 1.10 19.27 -4.38
C PHE A 85 0.63 20.45 -3.52
N SER A 86 1.16 20.62 -2.31
CA SER A 86 0.71 21.61 -1.32
C SER A 86 0.66 23.04 -1.85
N ASP A 87 1.73 23.52 -2.50
CA ASP A 87 1.78 24.86 -3.09
C ASP A 87 0.70 25.04 -4.17
N SER A 88 0.55 24.07 -5.08
CA SER A 88 -0.45 24.16 -6.14
C SER A 88 -1.89 24.06 -5.62
N ALA A 89 -2.11 23.26 -4.57
CA ALA A 89 -3.41 23.14 -3.91
C ALA A 89 -3.77 24.45 -3.21
N TYR A 90 -2.81 25.09 -2.52
CA TYR A 90 -3.02 26.39 -1.88
C TYR A 90 -3.44 27.45 -2.91
N ASP A 91 -2.68 27.59 -4.00
CA ASP A 91 -2.97 28.58 -5.04
C ASP A 91 -4.34 28.36 -5.69
N GLU A 92 -4.69 27.10 -5.97
CA GLU A 92 -5.99 26.74 -6.52
C GLU A 92 -7.13 27.01 -5.55
N THR A 93 -6.92 26.74 -4.26
CA THR A 93 -7.91 27.02 -3.23
C THR A 93 -8.22 28.50 -3.14
N VAL A 94 -7.18 29.35 -3.16
CA VAL A 94 -7.34 30.82 -3.17
C VAL A 94 -8.06 31.27 -4.44
N ARG A 95 -7.73 30.69 -5.60
CA ARG A 95 -8.41 31.02 -6.86
C ARG A 95 -9.91 30.70 -6.80
N ILE A 96 -10.28 29.50 -6.37
CA ILE A 96 -11.68 29.07 -6.25
C ILE A 96 -12.42 29.92 -5.21
N ALA A 97 -11.82 30.13 -4.04
CA ALA A 97 -12.39 30.98 -2.99
C ALA A 97 -12.69 32.39 -3.49
N THR A 98 -11.75 32.98 -4.23
CA THR A 98 -11.91 34.31 -4.83
C THR A 98 -13.06 34.33 -5.84
N GLU A 99 -13.11 33.37 -6.76
CA GLU A 99 -14.17 33.27 -7.78
C GLU A 99 -15.57 33.08 -7.18
N GLU A 100 -15.69 32.26 -6.15
CA GLU A 100 -16.98 32.02 -5.48
C GLU A 100 -17.47 33.24 -4.71
N LEU A 101 -16.57 33.97 -4.04
CA LEU A 101 -16.91 35.22 -3.36
C LEU A 101 -17.24 36.34 -4.33
N GLU A 102 -16.47 36.51 -5.40
CA GLU A 102 -16.78 37.47 -6.47
C GLU A 102 -18.17 37.20 -7.06
N THR A 103 -18.51 35.93 -7.29
CA THR A 103 -19.84 35.53 -7.74
C THR A 103 -20.91 35.90 -6.72
N ALA A 104 -20.69 35.62 -5.42
CA ALA A 104 -21.63 35.98 -4.37
C ALA A 104 -21.83 37.49 -4.23
N VAL A 105 -20.78 38.30 -4.42
CA VAL A 105 -20.84 39.77 -4.45
C VAL A 105 -21.65 40.25 -5.67
N GLN A 106 -21.38 39.70 -6.85
CA GLN A 106 -22.12 40.04 -8.08
C GLN A 106 -23.62 39.71 -7.97
N GLU A 107 -23.96 38.63 -7.26
CA GLU A 107 -25.34 38.21 -6.99
C GLU A 107 -25.99 38.97 -5.81
N GLY A 108 -25.24 39.82 -5.11
CA GLY A 108 -25.71 40.56 -3.93
C GLY A 108 -26.00 39.67 -2.71
N ARG A 109 -25.43 38.46 -2.66
CA ARG A 109 -25.47 37.54 -1.51
C ARG A 109 -24.41 37.89 -0.46
N PHE A 110 -23.38 38.60 -0.88
CA PHE A 110 -22.28 39.10 -0.04
C PHE A 110 -21.92 40.53 -0.44
N ASP A 111 -21.23 41.26 0.43
CA ASP A 111 -20.92 42.69 0.23
C ASP A 111 -19.43 43.01 0.29
N ARG A 112 -18.56 42.02 0.48
CA ARG A 112 -17.10 42.19 0.56
C ARG A 112 -16.36 41.33 -0.44
N GLU A 113 -15.34 41.89 -1.07
CA GLU A 113 -14.44 41.16 -1.97
C GLU A 113 -13.32 40.46 -1.18
N TRP A 114 -12.60 39.52 -1.80
CA TRP A 114 -11.54 38.74 -1.16
C TRP A 114 -10.47 39.61 -0.45
N ASP A 115 -10.02 40.68 -1.11
CA ASP A 115 -9.00 41.59 -0.59
C ASP A 115 -9.50 42.48 0.57
N GLU A 116 -10.81 42.47 0.85
CA GLU A 116 -11.44 43.21 1.95
C GLU A 116 -11.66 42.34 3.20
N LEU A 117 -11.48 41.03 3.08
CA LEU A 117 -11.50 40.10 4.21
C LEU A 117 -10.22 40.22 5.02
N ASP A 118 -10.33 40.06 6.34
CA ASP A 118 -9.14 39.89 7.17
C ASP A 118 -8.52 38.49 7.00
N THR A 119 -7.33 38.29 7.54
CA THR A 119 -6.60 37.01 7.39
C THR A 119 -7.36 35.83 7.98
N ASP A 120 -8.06 36.02 9.11
CA ASP A 120 -8.81 34.93 9.75
C ASP A 120 -10.02 34.54 8.89
N GLU A 121 -10.68 35.52 8.27
CA GLU A 121 -11.77 35.29 7.32
C GLU A 121 -11.29 34.62 6.03
N GLN A 122 -10.15 35.05 5.47
CA GLN A 122 -9.55 34.41 4.29
C GLN A 122 -9.16 32.96 4.57
N ASP A 123 -8.57 32.68 5.74
CA ASP A 123 -8.26 31.31 6.17
C ASP A 123 -9.53 30.47 6.34
N ALA A 124 -10.58 31.02 6.94
CA ALA A 124 -11.86 30.31 7.11
C ALA A 124 -12.51 29.96 5.76
N VAL A 125 -12.44 30.87 4.78
CA VAL A 125 -12.92 30.61 3.42
C VAL A 125 -12.07 29.55 2.73
N ARG A 126 -10.73 29.63 2.86
CA ARG A 126 -9.82 28.63 2.31
C ARG A 126 -10.16 27.23 2.84
N TYR A 127 -10.31 27.08 4.16
CA TYR A 127 -10.69 25.81 4.77
C TYR A 127 -12.05 25.31 4.29
N ALA A 128 -13.02 26.21 4.06
CA ALA A 128 -14.32 25.82 3.51
C ALA A 128 -14.24 25.23 2.08
N VAL A 129 -13.26 25.66 1.27
CA VAL A 129 -12.99 25.04 -0.04
C VAL A 129 -12.26 23.71 0.14
N GLU A 130 -11.25 23.64 1.02
CA GLU A 130 -10.49 22.41 1.31
C GLU A 130 -11.38 21.27 1.82
N GLU A 131 -12.41 21.58 2.62
CA GLU A 131 -13.39 20.58 3.11
C GLU A 131 -14.19 19.90 1.98
N ARG A 132 -14.21 20.49 0.77
CA ARG A 132 -14.87 19.95 -0.41
C ARG A 132 -13.90 19.27 -1.38
N ASP A 133 -12.61 19.19 -1.04
CA ASP A 133 -11.60 18.59 -1.91
C ASP A 133 -11.84 17.08 -2.08
N ASP A 134 -11.99 16.64 -3.32
CA ASP A 134 -12.15 15.24 -3.70
C ASP A 134 -10.91 14.68 -4.42
N SER A 135 -9.84 15.48 -4.54
CA SER A 135 -8.59 15.05 -5.15
C SER A 135 -7.99 13.83 -4.45
N ASP A 136 -7.64 12.83 -5.24
CA ASP A 136 -6.87 11.66 -4.81
C ASP A 136 -5.58 11.54 -5.64
N PRO A 137 -4.54 12.33 -5.31
CA PRO A 137 -3.32 12.38 -6.11
C PRO A 137 -2.57 11.05 -6.11
N VAL A 138 -2.60 10.29 -5.00
CA VAL A 138 -1.94 8.98 -4.93
C VAL A 138 -2.59 7.98 -5.89
N LYS A 139 -3.93 7.93 -5.93
CA LYS A 139 -4.66 7.06 -6.85
C LYS A 139 -4.44 7.45 -8.31
N ASP A 140 -4.43 8.75 -8.60
CA ASP A 140 -4.17 9.25 -9.95
C ASP A 140 -2.72 8.98 -10.40
N LEU A 141 -1.74 9.18 -9.51
CA LEU A 141 -0.35 8.83 -9.76
C LEU A 141 -0.18 7.31 -9.94
N LEU A 142 -0.82 6.48 -9.13
CA LEU A 142 -0.82 5.01 -9.30
C LEU A 142 -1.34 4.61 -10.67
N ARG A 143 -2.43 5.23 -11.14
CA ARG A 143 -3.01 4.98 -12.47
C ARG A 143 -2.05 5.36 -13.61
N ASN A 144 -1.30 6.44 -13.44
CA ASN A 144 -0.36 6.92 -14.45
C ASN A 144 1.00 6.21 -14.39
N THR A 145 1.34 5.60 -13.25
CA THR A 145 2.57 4.84 -13.03
C THR A 145 2.58 3.61 -13.91
N ARG A 146 3.59 3.53 -14.78
CA ARG A 146 3.76 2.38 -15.70
C ARG A 146 4.06 1.10 -14.93
N PRO A 147 3.82 -0.08 -15.54
CA PRO A 147 4.21 -1.34 -14.94
C PRO A 147 5.70 -1.35 -14.56
N GLN A 148 6.01 -1.99 -13.44
CA GLN A 148 7.34 -2.04 -12.85
C GLN A 148 7.86 -3.47 -12.78
N LEU A 149 9.19 -3.60 -12.81
CA LEU A 149 9.84 -4.88 -12.55
C LEU A 149 9.96 -5.05 -11.04
N MET A 150 9.31 -6.08 -10.53
CA MET A 150 9.15 -6.34 -9.10
C MET A 150 9.55 -7.76 -8.78
N ARG A 151 9.84 -7.99 -7.51
CA ARG A 151 10.19 -9.29 -6.95
C ARG A 151 9.31 -9.59 -5.75
N THR A 152 9.05 -10.86 -5.52
CA THR A 152 8.57 -11.34 -4.23
C THR A 152 9.49 -12.43 -3.69
N SER A 153 9.93 -12.27 -2.45
CA SER A 153 10.94 -13.18 -1.91
C SER A 153 10.35 -14.52 -1.50
N LEU A 154 11.02 -15.59 -1.89
CA LEU A 154 10.81 -16.94 -1.37
C LEU A 154 11.72 -17.22 -0.16
N GLY A 155 12.86 -16.51 -0.07
CA GLY A 155 13.73 -16.47 1.09
C GLY A 155 15.21 -16.48 0.73
N GLN A 156 16.06 -16.60 1.75
CA GLN A 156 17.52 -16.70 1.61
C GLN A 156 17.96 -18.18 1.70
N PRO A 157 18.45 -18.79 0.61
CA PRO A 157 18.88 -20.19 0.61
C PRO A 157 20.08 -20.44 1.52
N THR A 158 21.05 -19.53 1.57
CA THR A 158 22.32 -19.72 2.28
C THR A 158 22.14 -20.07 3.76
N GLY A 159 21.22 -19.39 4.45
CA GLY A 159 20.97 -19.61 5.88
C GLY A 159 20.39 -20.99 6.22
N ARG A 160 19.98 -21.76 5.22
CA ARG A 160 19.38 -23.10 5.35
C ARG A 160 20.39 -24.23 5.14
N LEU A 161 21.60 -23.92 4.69
CA LEU A 161 22.66 -24.91 4.53
C LEU A 161 23.17 -25.37 5.90
N GLN A 162 23.19 -26.69 6.12
CA GLN A 162 23.67 -27.27 7.39
C GLN A 162 25.19 -27.12 7.58
N ASP A 163 25.95 -27.17 6.48
CA ASP A 163 27.39 -26.92 6.46
C ASP A 163 27.67 -25.69 5.58
N PRO A 164 28.12 -24.56 6.17
CA PRO A 164 28.42 -23.34 5.43
C PRO A 164 29.47 -23.52 4.33
N ARG A 165 30.33 -24.54 4.39
CA ARG A 165 31.32 -24.79 3.32
C ARG A 165 30.66 -25.17 2.00
N LEU A 166 29.49 -25.81 2.04
CA LEU A 166 28.72 -26.20 0.86
C LEU A 166 28.13 -24.99 0.12
N ALA A 167 28.15 -23.82 0.77
CA ALA A 167 27.80 -22.55 0.16
C ALA A 167 28.88 -22.07 -0.82
N SER A 168 30.12 -22.54 -0.75
CA SER A 168 31.15 -22.14 -1.72
C SER A 168 31.12 -22.98 -2.99
N GLY A 169 31.26 -22.34 -4.15
CA GLY A 169 31.27 -23.02 -5.45
C GLY A 169 32.42 -24.02 -5.61
N ARG A 170 33.45 -23.92 -4.76
CA ARG A 170 34.58 -24.85 -4.73
C ARG A 170 34.21 -26.24 -4.22
N HIS A 171 33.08 -26.37 -3.55
CA HIS A 171 32.60 -27.61 -2.96
C HIS A 171 31.36 -28.17 -3.67
N LEU A 172 31.07 -27.74 -4.91
CA LEU A 172 29.94 -28.28 -5.68
C LEU A 172 30.04 -29.80 -5.88
N ASP A 173 31.23 -30.30 -6.23
CA ASP A 173 31.50 -31.74 -6.40
C ASP A 173 31.58 -32.52 -5.07
N ASP A 174 31.83 -31.82 -3.95
CA ASP A 174 31.95 -32.40 -2.60
C ASP A 174 30.58 -32.58 -1.91
N GLY A 175 29.49 -32.64 -2.68
CA GLY A 175 28.11 -32.69 -2.17
C GLY A 175 27.42 -31.33 -2.08
N GLY A 176 28.10 -30.23 -2.45
CA GLY A 176 27.53 -28.89 -2.43
C GLY A 176 26.38 -28.72 -3.42
N LEU A 177 26.49 -29.33 -4.61
CA LEU A 177 25.43 -29.31 -5.61
C LEU A 177 24.11 -29.88 -5.04
N GLN A 178 24.15 -31.11 -4.50
CA GLN A 178 22.96 -31.77 -3.95
C GLN A 178 22.41 -31.04 -2.71
N ALA A 179 23.30 -30.48 -1.88
CA ALA A 179 22.87 -29.70 -0.71
C ALA A 179 22.13 -28.42 -1.11
N ARG A 180 22.63 -27.69 -2.10
CA ARG A 180 22.00 -26.48 -2.63
C ARG A 180 20.68 -26.79 -3.34
N GLN A 181 20.66 -27.81 -4.21
CA GLN A 181 19.42 -28.28 -4.86
C GLN A 181 18.36 -28.61 -3.82
N LYS A 182 18.73 -29.34 -2.75
CA LYS A 182 17.81 -29.67 -1.66
C LYS A 182 17.29 -28.43 -0.94
N VAL A 183 18.14 -27.44 -0.69
CA VAL A 183 17.71 -26.18 -0.06
C VAL A 183 16.68 -25.44 -0.93
N ILE A 184 16.92 -25.32 -2.24
CA ILE A 184 15.95 -24.69 -3.16
C ILE A 184 14.66 -25.52 -3.18
N GLU A 185 14.76 -26.84 -3.25
CA GLU A 185 13.60 -27.73 -3.20
C GLU A 185 12.77 -27.53 -1.92
N ASP A 186 13.43 -27.44 -0.76
CA ASP A 186 12.78 -27.24 0.53
C ASP A 186 12.11 -25.84 0.61
N VAL A 187 12.75 -24.79 0.10
CA VAL A 187 12.16 -23.44 0.00
C VAL A 187 10.91 -23.45 -0.90
N LEU A 188 10.98 -24.12 -2.05
CA LEU A 188 9.85 -24.21 -2.98
C LEU A 188 8.68 -25.01 -2.38
N LYS A 189 8.96 -26.11 -1.65
CA LYS A 189 7.92 -26.86 -0.92
C LYS A 189 7.24 -26.01 0.14
N GLU A 190 8.01 -25.24 0.91
CA GLU A 190 7.45 -24.30 1.90
C GLU A 190 6.60 -23.21 1.24
N ALA A 191 6.95 -22.79 0.02
CA ALA A 191 6.15 -21.89 -0.79
C ALA A 191 4.92 -22.56 -1.45
N GLY A 192 4.69 -23.86 -1.22
CA GLY A 192 3.53 -24.60 -1.72
C GLY A 192 3.68 -25.15 -3.14
N VAL A 193 4.89 -25.17 -3.69
CA VAL A 193 5.18 -25.76 -5.01
C VAL A 193 5.24 -27.28 -4.92
N ASP A 194 4.61 -27.97 -5.87
CA ASP A 194 4.82 -29.40 -6.08
C ASP A 194 6.17 -29.66 -6.77
N THR A 195 7.21 -29.96 -5.98
CA THR A 195 8.55 -30.25 -6.50
C THR A 195 8.70 -31.63 -7.14
N SER A 196 7.65 -32.45 -7.10
CA SER A 196 7.62 -33.74 -7.79
C SER A 196 7.17 -33.63 -9.25
N ALA A 197 6.63 -32.48 -9.65
CA ALA A 197 6.19 -32.21 -11.01
C ALA A 197 7.34 -32.25 -12.03
N GLU A 198 7.01 -32.63 -13.26
CA GLU A 198 7.95 -32.71 -14.37
C GLU A 198 8.60 -31.34 -14.65
N GLY A 199 9.91 -31.33 -14.91
CA GLY A 199 10.69 -30.12 -15.19
C GLY A 199 11.08 -29.29 -13.95
N VAL A 200 10.46 -29.48 -12.78
CA VAL A 200 10.85 -28.70 -11.57
C VAL A 200 12.27 -29.01 -11.11
N LYS A 201 12.67 -30.29 -11.17
CA LYS A 201 14.05 -30.68 -10.79
C LYS A 201 15.11 -30.14 -11.74
N GLU A 202 14.79 -30.01 -13.03
CA GLU A 202 15.67 -29.42 -14.03
C GLU A 202 15.81 -27.92 -13.78
N ALA A 203 14.70 -27.21 -13.53
CA ALA A 203 14.74 -25.79 -13.13
C ALA A 203 15.56 -25.55 -11.86
N ILE A 204 15.47 -26.43 -10.85
CA ILE A 204 16.30 -26.35 -9.64
C ILE A 204 17.78 -26.58 -9.97
N ASP A 205 18.09 -27.55 -10.84
CA ASP A 205 19.46 -27.83 -11.27
C ASP A 205 20.06 -26.64 -12.00
N ASP A 206 19.34 -26.06 -12.96
CA ASP A 206 19.75 -24.85 -13.69
C ASP A 206 20.05 -23.70 -12.74
N LEU A 207 19.17 -23.42 -11.77
CA LEU A 207 19.39 -22.35 -10.78
C LEU A 207 20.67 -22.55 -9.96
N VAL A 208 20.98 -23.79 -9.58
CA VAL A 208 22.16 -24.06 -8.75
C VAL A 208 23.44 -24.09 -9.59
N THR A 209 23.37 -24.55 -10.83
CA THR A 209 24.53 -24.72 -11.72
C THR A 209 24.92 -23.43 -12.43
N GLU A 210 23.94 -22.67 -12.93
CA GLU A 210 24.15 -21.42 -13.68
C GLU A 210 24.03 -20.16 -12.79
N GLY A 211 23.48 -20.31 -11.58
CA GLY A 211 23.36 -19.22 -10.60
C GLY A 211 24.67 -18.82 -9.92
N PRO A 212 24.60 -18.04 -8.82
CA PRO A 212 25.79 -17.53 -8.13
C PRO A 212 26.74 -18.64 -7.68
N TYR A 213 28.03 -18.48 -7.99
CA TYR A 213 29.05 -19.48 -7.70
C TYR A 213 29.19 -19.72 -6.19
N ASP A 214 29.33 -18.65 -5.42
CA ASP A 214 29.38 -18.66 -3.96
C ASP A 214 28.06 -18.14 -3.38
N TRP A 215 27.50 -18.85 -2.40
CA TRP A 215 26.30 -18.47 -1.66
C TRP A 215 26.69 -17.83 -0.33
N HIS A 216 26.15 -16.64 -0.08
CA HIS A 216 26.28 -15.90 1.16
C HIS A 216 24.96 -15.18 1.48
N GLU A 217 24.92 -14.32 2.48
CA GLU A 217 23.72 -13.61 2.94
C GLU A 217 23.09 -12.66 1.90
N GLY A 218 23.83 -12.32 0.85
CA GLY A 218 23.35 -11.53 -0.29
C GLY A 218 22.62 -12.35 -1.36
N VAL A 219 22.66 -13.69 -1.26
CA VAL A 219 21.97 -14.59 -2.19
C VAL A 219 20.51 -14.77 -1.77
N GLN A 220 19.61 -14.44 -2.70
CA GLN A 220 18.16 -14.47 -2.51
C GLN A 220 17.52 -15.33 -3.60
N LEU A 221 16.50 -16.09 -3.22
CA LEU A 221 15.61 -16.77 -4.14
C LEU A 221 14.27 -16.03 -4.15
N ASP A 222 13.94 -15.49 -5.31
CA ASP A 222 12.76 -14.65 -5.51
C ASP A 222 11.95 -15.15 -6.71
N VAL A 223 10.70 -14.68 -6.81
CA VAL A 223 9.94 -14.68 -8.06
C VAL A 223 10.00 -13.28 -8.62
N ILE A 224 10.47 -13.13 -9.86
CA ILE A 224 10.53 -11.85 -10.57
C ILE A 224 9.38 -11.73 -11.58
N PHE A 225 8.77 -10.56 -11.68
CA PHE A 225 7.63 -10.32 -12.56
C PHE A 225 7.52 -8.84 -12.95
N TYR A 226 6.83 -8.57 -14.06
CA TYR A 226 6.57 -7.22 -14.57
C TYR A 226 5.06 -6.94 -14.59
N SER A 227 4.58 -6.04 -13.73
CA SER A 227 3.15 -5.81 -13.52
C SER A 227 2.87 -4.38 -13.05
N ASP A 228 1.60 -3.98 -13.06
CA ASP A 228 1.16 -2.71 -12.48
C ASP A 228 1.30 -2.76 -10.95
N VAL A 229 1.79 -1.66 -10.35
CA VAL A 229 2.04 -1.56 -8.90
C VAL A 229 0.73 -1.74 -8.12
N ALA A 230 -0.36 -1.14 -8.62
CA ALA A 230 -1.68 -1.22 -8.01
C ALA A 230 -2.19 -2.67 -7.84
N ASP A 231 -1.74 -3.60 -8.68
CA ASP A 231 -2.17 -4.99 -8.61
C ASP A 231 -1.50 -5.78 -7.48
N VAL A 232 -0.38 -5.31 -6.96
CA VAL A 232 0.45 -6.08 -6.03
C VAL A 232 0.68 -5.37 -4.69
N VAL A 233 -0.13 -4.36 -4.40
CA VAL A 233 -0.11 -3.69 -3.09
C VAL A 233 -0.70 -4.62 -2.01
N PRO A 234 -0.03 -4.81 -0.86
CA PRO A 234 -0.42 -5.81 0.14
C PRO A 234 -1.63 -5.41 1.00
N SER A 235 -1.93 -4.11 1.11
CA SER A 235 -3.02 -3.57 1.94
C SER A 235 -3.78 -2.49 1.21
N THR A 236 -5.07 -2.33 1.55
CA THR A 236 -5.87 -1.19 1.11
C THR A 236 -5.36 0.08 1.77
N ARG A 237 -5.55 1.22 1.10
CA ARG A 237 -5.18 2.54 1.62
C ARG A 237 -6.04 2.98 2.81
N SER A 238 -7.33 2.64 2.77
CA SER A 238 -8.31 3.04 3.78
C SER A 238 -8.97 1.83 4.43
N ASP A 239 -9.30 1.96 5.72
CA ASP A 239 -10.13 1.02 6.48
C ASP A 239 -11.58 0.98 5.98
N SER A 240 -12.00 1.98 5.20
CA SER A 240 -13.32 2.05 4.58
C SER A 240 -13.43 1.29 3.25
N ASP A 241 -12.31 0.80 2.72
CA ASP A 241 -12.29 0.02 1.49
C ASP A 241 -13.03 -1.32 1.67
N PRO A 242 -13.85 -1.79 0.71
CA PRO A 242 -14.52 -3.10 0.79
C PRO A 242 -13.57 -4.31 0.96
N GLU A 243 -12.30 -4.13 0.61
CA GLU A 243 -11.25 -5.12 0.74
C GLU A 243 -10.39 -4.91 2.00
N ALA A 244 -10.71 -3.90 2.82
CA ALA A 244 -10.04 -3.66 4.09
C ALA A 244 -10.10 -4.91 4.98
N GLY A 245 -8.95 -5.27 5.56
CA GLY A 245 -8.81 -6.46 6.39
C GLY A 245 -8.54 -7.77 5.63
N LYS A 246 -8.78 -7.84 4.31
CA LYS A 246 -8.45 -9.03 3.49
C LYS A 246 -6.96 -9.18 3.22
N GLU A 247 -6.56 -10.33 2.72
CA GLU A 247 -5.18 -10.62 2.32
C GLU A 247 -5.05 -10.59 0.80
N ARG A 248 -4.00 -9.95 0.28
CA ARG A 248 -3.71 -9.95 -1.15
C ARG A 248 -3.03 -11.26 -1.54
N VAL A 249 -3.52 -11.91 -2.57
CA VAL A 249 -2.98 -13.17 -3.10
C VAL A 249 -2.50 -12.97 -4.53
N LEU A 250 -1.27 -13.40 -4.80
CA LEU A 250 -0.64 -13.50 -6.10
C LEU A 250 -0.66 -14.94 -6.59
N GLU A 251 -1.17 -15.18 -7.80
CA GLU A 251 -1.19 -16.49 -8.45
C GLU A 251 -0.40 -16.44 -9.76
N PHE A 252 0.77 -17.07 -9.75
CA PHE A 252 1.65 -17.19 -10.91
C PHE A 252 1.37 -18.48 -11.65
N ALA A 253 1.05 -18.39 -12.94
CA ALA A 253 0.86 -19.57 -13.78
C ALA A 253 2.19 -20.23 -14.16
N LYS A 254 3.20 -19.39 -14.48
CA LYS A 254 4.57 -19.79 -14.84
C LYS A 254 5.56 -18.83 -14.18
N PRO A 255 5.84 -18.96 -12.88
CA PRO A 255 6.68 -18.01 -12.18
C PRO A 255 8.12 -18.07 -12.70
N HIS A 256 8.73 -16.90 -12.91
CA HIS A 256 10.16 -16.79 -13.16
C HIS A 256 10.87 -16.79 -11.80
N LEU A 257 11.55 -17.88 -11.49
CA LEU A 257 12.39 -17.99 -10.31
C LEU A 257 13.73 -17.34 -10.60
N LEU A 258 14.15 -16.43 -9.73
CA LEU A 258 15.42 -15.74 -9.80
C LEU A 258 16.25 -16.12 -8.58
N LEU A 259 17.43 -16.70 -8.80
CA LEU A 259 18.47 -16.82 -7.77
C LEU A 259 19.53 -15.74 -8.04
N ILE A 260 19.59 -14.72 -7.19
CA ILE A 260 20.47 -13.57 -7.38
C ILE A 260 21.34 -13.33 -6.17
N ASP A 261 22.62 -13.08 -6.41
CA ASP A 261 23.56 -12.46 -5.49
C ASP A 261 23.54 -10.94 -5.69
N LYS A 262 22.82 -10.24 -4.81
CA LYS A 262 22.70 -8.79 -4.88
C LYS A 262 24.02 -8.06 -4.63
N TRP A 263 25.04 -8.69 -4.05
CA TRP A 263 26.28 -7.98 -3.71
C TRP A 263 27.31 -8.05 -4.82
N ASN A 264 27.39 -9.19 -5.50
CA ASN A 264 28.37 -9.39 -6.57
C ASN A 264 27.79 -9.26 -7.98
N GLY A 265 26.46 -9.11 -8.11
CA GLY A 265 25.81 -8.92 -9.41
C GLY A 265 25.87 -10.19 -10.27
N GLN A 266 25.63 -11.33 -9.64
CA GLN A 266 25.54 -12.64 -10.31
C GLN A 266 24.15 -13.20 -10.07
N GLY A 267 23.60 -13.92 -11.04
CA GLY A 267 22.32 -14.56 -10.86
C GLY A 267 21.90 -15.35 -12.09
N TYR A 268 20.82 -16.09 -11.93
CA TYR A 268 20.19 -16.83 -13.00
C TYR A 268 18.69 -16.88 -12.77
N ASP A 269 17.91 -16.74 -13.85
CA ASP A 269 16.46 -16.94 -13.82
C ASP A 269 16.04 -18.14 -14.66
N THR A 270 14.99 -18.83 -14.19
CA THR A 270 14.36 -19.92 -14.93
C THR A 270 12.86 -19.90 -14.73
N VAL A 271 12.12 -20.46 -15.69
CA VAL A 271 10.66 -20.57 -15.60
C VAL A 271 10.30 -21.87 -14.93
N LEU A 272 9.57 -21.79 -13.82
CA LEU A 272 9.02 -22.97 -13.18
C LEU A 272 7.79 -23.47 -13.98
N PRO A 273 7.72 -24.75 -14.35
CA PRO A 273 6.60 -25.30 -15.12
C PRO A 273 5.33 -25.53 -14.28
N THR A 274 5.38 -25.24 -12.98
CA THR A 274 4.31 -25.44 -12.01
C THR A 274 3.82 -24.09 -11.47
N PRO A 275 2.50 -23.89 -11.31
CA PRO A 275 1.99 -22.65 -10.73
C PRO A 275 2.44 -22.47 -9.28
N LEU A 276 2.50 -21.21 -8.87
CA LEU A 276 2.83 -20.79 -7.50
C LEU A 276 1.78 -19.80 -7.01
N LYS A 277 1.35 -19.95 -5.76
CA LYS A 277 0.45 -19.01 -5.08
C LYS A 277 1.15 -18.41 -3.87
N ARG A 278 1.07 -17.09 -3.72
CA ARG A 278 1.67 -16.35 -2.61
C ARG A 278 0.67 -15.38 -2.02
N THR A 279 0.39 -15.53 -0.74
CA THR A 279 -0.30 -14.51 0.03
C THR A 279 0.72 -13.47 0.47
N LEU A 280 0.41 -12.20 0.23
CA LEU A 280 1.26 -11.10 0.63
C LEU A 280 1.17 -10.91 2.14
N ALA A 281 2.33 -10.82 2.78
CA ALA A 281 2.40 -10.50 4.19
C ALA A 281 1.96 -9.05 4.39
N LYS A 282 1.03 -8.83 5.34
CA LYS A 282 0.74 -7.46 5.78
C LYS A 282 2.01 -6.88 6.39
N PRO A 283 2.41 -5.66 6.02
CA PRO A 283 3.53 -5.00 6.65
C PRO A 283 3.20 -4.80 8.13
N THR A 284 4.12 -5.21 9.00
CA THR A 284 4.05 -4.95 10.44
C THR A 284 4.83 -3.67 10.72
N GLU A 285 4.24 -2.73 11.48
CA GLU A 285 4.83 -1.42 11.82
C GLU A 285 6.26 -1.52 12.40
N ASP A 286 6.60 -2.63 13.07
CA ASP A 286 7.91 -2.85 13.72
C ASP A 286 8.80 -3.93 13.05
N GLY A 287 8.45 -4.35 11.83
CA GLY A 287 9.17 -5.44 11.15
C GLY A 287 10.51 -4.97 10.55
N PRO A 288 11.62 -5.72 10.67
CA PRO A 288 12.87 -5.33 10.04
C PRO A 288 12.72 -5.16 8.52
N GLU A 289 13.42 -4.18 7.95
CA GLU A 289 13.53 -3.85 6.50
C GLU A 289 14.17 -4.96 5.64
N VAL A 290 14.36 -6.15 6.19
CA VAL A 290 14.87 -7.32 5.44
C VAL A 290 13.74 -7.78 4.51
N PRO A 291 14.02 -8.26 3.28
CA PRO A 291 13.00 -8.88 2.43
C PRO A 291 12.37 -10.06 3.19
N GLN A 292 11.18 -9.80 3.75
CA GLN A 292 10.39 -10.81 4.41
C GLN A 292 9.75 -11.66 3.31
N THR A 293 9.78 -12.97 3.50
CA THR A 293 9.07 -13.95 2.69
C THR A 293 7.62 -13.48 2.48
N GLY A 294 7.21 -13.28 1.22
CA GLY A 294 5.85 -12.83 0.89
C GLY A 294 5.65 -11.30 0.86
N ARG A 295 6.70 -10.48 0.87
CA ARG A 295 6.61 -9.06 0.47
C ARG A 295 6.86 -8.91 -1.03
N VAL A 296 6.35 -7.82 -1.61
CA VAL A 296 6.67 -7.36 -2.97
C VAL A 296 7.55 -6.13 -2.86
N TYR A 297 8.56 -6.03 -3.71
CA TYR A 297 9.47 -4.89 -3.75
C TYR A 297 9.97 -4.70 -5.19
N LEU A 298 10.41 -3.48 -5.52
CA LEU A 298 11.02 -3.20 -6.81
C LEU A 298 12.30 -4.02 -6.98
N ASP A 299 12.61 -4.45 -8.20
CA ASP A 299 13.85 -5.17 -8.49
C ASP A 299 15.10 -4.35 -8.11
N ASP A 300 15.04 -3.04 -8.31
CA ASP A 300 16.07 -2.06 -7.97
C ASP A 300 15.90 -1.41 -6.59
N SER A 301 15.12 -2.03 -5.71
CA SER A 301 15.03 -1.60 -4.31
C SER A 301 16.19 -2.12 -3.43
N GLY A 302 16.57 -1.27 -2.48
CA GLY A 302 17.57 -1.53 -1.45
C GLY A 302 19.01 -1.53 -1.97
N ASP A 303 19.94 -1.96 -1.12
CA ASP A 303 21.34 -2.04 -1.47
C ASP A 303 21.64 -3.25 -2.38
N GLY A 304 22.57 -3.04 -3.31
CA GLY A 304 23.08 -4.06 -4.23
C GLY A 304 22.57 -3.95 -5.67
N TYR A 305 22.94 -4.93 -6.48
CA TYR A 305 22.53 -5.04 -7.87
C TYR A 305 21.09 -5.50 -7.99
N SER A 306 20.35 -4.83 -8.87
CA SER A 306 19.07 -5.33 -9.40
C SER A 306 19.32 -6.38 -10.49
N TRP A 307 18.31 -7.18 -10.83
CA TRP A 307 18.44 -8.09 -11.98
C TRP A 307 18.55 -7.31 -13.30
N ASP A 308 17.88 -6.16 -13.40
CA ASP A 308 18.01 -5.26 -14.54
C ASP A 308 19.44 -4.72 -14.70
N ASP A 309 20.14 -4.43 -13.61
CA ASP A 309 21.55 -4.01 -13.65
C ASP A 309 22.48 -5.13 -14.13
N VAL A 310 22.19 -6.38 -13.75
CA VAL A 310 23.02 -7.55 -14.10
C VAL A 310 22.86 -7.92 -15.56
N CYS A 311 21.64 -7.90 -16.10
CA CYS A 311 21.33 -8.45 -17.42
C CYS A 311 20.86 -7.45 -18.48
N GLY A 312 20.49 -6.22 -18.11
CA GLY A 312 19.94 -5.23 -19.04
C GLY A 312 18.66 -5.71 -19.71
N LEU A 313 17.59 -5.87 -18.93
CA LEU A 313 16.46 -6.71 -19.30
C LEU A 313 15.47 -6.02 -20.25
N VAL A 314 14.83 -6.84 -21.08
CA VAL A 314 13.55 -6.47 -21.70
C VAL A 314 12.44 -6.79 -20.70
N LYS A 315 12.11 -5.83 -19.82
CA LYS A 315 11.20 -6.02 -18.67
C LYS A 315 9.87 -6.70 -19.01
N SER A 316 9.31 -6.40 -20.18
CA SER A 316 8.06 -7.02 -20.66
C SER A 316 8.12 -8.54 -20.85
N ALA A 317 9.32 -9.14 -20.92
CA ALA A 317 9.48 -10.59 -20.95
C ALA A 317 9.02 -11.27 -19.65
N TYR A 318 9.01 -10.53 -18.54
CA TYR A 318 8.51 -10.97 -17.24
C TYR A 318 7.02 -10.63 -17.02
N GLY A 319 6.34 -10.12 -18.06
CA GLY A 319 4.90 -9.83 -18.05
C GLY A 319 4.07 -10.98 -18.60
N GLY A 320 2.76 -10.74 -18.83
CA GLY A 320 1.86 -11.73 -19.42
C GLY A 320 1.71 -12.97 -18.54
N ASP A 321 2.12 -14.14 -19.04
CA ASP A 321 2.08 -15.41 -18.29
C ASP A 321 3.01 -15.41 -17.05
N GLY A 322 4.03 -14.55 -17.03
CA GLY A 322 4.95 -14.38 -15.90
C GLY A 322 4.43 -13.41 -14.83
N ALA A 323 3.45 -12.57 -15.17
CA ALA A 323 2.80 -11.68 -14.21
C ALA A 323 1.75 -12.45 -13.38
N PRO A 324 1.60 -12.15 -12.08
CA PRO A 324 0.61 -12.82 -11.25
C PRO A 324 -0.80 -12.34 -11.59
N LYS A 325 -1.77 -13.26 -11.50
CA LYS A 325 -3.17 -12.87 -11.28
C LYS A 325 -3.34 -12.53 -9.81
N THR A 326 -4.12 -11.50 -9.52
CA THR A 326 -4.20 -10.94 -8.17
C THR A 326 -5.65 -10.97 -7.68
N SER A 327 -5.81 -11.26 -6.38
CA SER A 327 -7.13 -11.32 -5.74
C SER A 327 -7.03 -10.98 -4.26
N TRP A 328 -8.14 -10.57 -3.67
CA TRP A 328 -8.29 -10.42 -2.23
C TRP A 328 -9.04 -11.62 -1.66
N VAL A 329 -8.57 -12.17 -0.54
CA VAL A 329 -9.19 -13.31 0.16
C VAL A 329 -9.42 -13.02 1.63
#